data_AF-A0A3N4NT24-F1
#
_entry.id   AF-A0A3N4NT24-F1
#
_cell.length_a   1.000
_cell.length_b   1.000
_cell.length_c   1.000
_cell.angle_alpha   90.00
_cell.angle_beta   90.00
_cell.angle_gamma   90.00
#
_symmetry.space_group_name_H-M   'P 1'
#
loop_
_entity.id
_entity.type
_entity.pdbx_description
1 polymer ?
#
loop_
_entity_poly.entity_id
_entity_poly.type
_entity_poly.pdbx_seq_one_letter_code
_entity_poly.pdbx_strand_id
1 'polypeptide(L)'
;MRTLVFSQEYVVDLFSNAFQPGIFSLSEENATVRASIEQLEAESDKIKDKINWIKTDKDKNERIAKQVREKCAERIRGSVAEIRTTELWDLMAGAKQGDRLYHAIIGHPDVLTTTTTNLISELQALKLSQGNHLAVIPTLSIPSINSQEIELLNQMLIPSENSTLSAAIARLGNIDWVASGQVWLIKDECPFCQSKIDADHLRREISALFERSWKDSIMQLENLAQRISKWLDVAKKWSSEAMLCPLVTPECPLICALNDLMKGWNNNLKLILKKISTPSQPIYLEDLSNHINSFNSAYEILSLNITEHNQRADNYQAEYEKLKQRLRSHIRFLSMDEISKHDEKLSKIKLNIDELEEQERQIKEALLSLHNEIRELQSQIVNCSDTVKKINDGLEALGISGFRIKLHDLEQDSYYLERTNGENQERVFHCLSEGEKTLIAFLYFIETCQGRRSREEYDAREKLIVIDDPISSLSQN
;
A
#
# COMPACT_ATOMS: atom_id res chain seq x y z
N MET A 1 34.04 25.80 -72.72
CA MET A 1 34.19 27.26 -72.74
C MET A 1 32.82 27.90 -72.57
N ARG A 2 32.64 28.81 -71.59
CA ARG A 2 31.40 29.57 -71.37
C ARG A 2 31.55 30.94 -72.04
N THR A 3 30.70 31.27 -72.98
CA THR A 3 30.74 32.58 -73.64
C THR A 3 29.88 33.59 -72.87
N LEU A 4 30.47 34.71 -72.48
CA LEU A 4 29.79 35.85 -71.88
C LEU A 4 29.89 37.02 -72.86
N VAL A 5 28.76 37.57 -73.27
CA VAL A 5 28.70 38.65 -74.27
C VAL A 5 28.13 39.91 -73.61
N PHE A 6 28.87 41.01 -73.70
CA PHE A 6 28.35 42.34 -73.44
C PHE A 6 27.88 42.94 -74.76
N SER A 7 26.59 43.26 -74.86
CA SER A 7 25.93 43.83 -76.03
C SER A 7 24.79 44.76 -75.58
N GLN A 8 24.18 45.50 -76.52
CA GLN A 8 23.01 46.33 -76.19
C GLN A 8 21.83 45.49 -75.65
N GLU A 9 21.68 44.25 -76.12
CA GLU A 9 20.69 43.30 -75.59
C GLU A 9 20.96 42.98 -74.12
N TYR A 10 22.23 42.79 -73.73
CA TYR A 10 22.61 42.56 -72.33
C TYR A 10 22.23 43.74 -71.42
N VAL A 11 22.44 44.98 -71.88
CA VAL A 11 22.08 46.20 -71.13
C VAL A 11 20.56 46.27 -70.90
N VAL A 12 19.77 45.99 -71.95
CA VAL A 12 18.30 46.00 -71.87
C VAL A 12 17.79 44.88 -70.97
N ASP A 13 18.32 43.68 -71.12
CA ASP A 13 17.89 42.51 -70.34
C ASP A 13 18.19 42.67 -68.85
N LEU A 14 19.38 43.16 -68.51
CA LEU A 14 19.80 43.33 -67.12
C LEU A 14 18.88 44.27 -66.33
N PHE A 15 18.40 45.34 -66.97
CA PHE A 15 17.55 46.36 -66.34
C PHE A 15 16.08 46.31 -66.79
N SER A 16 15.67 45.21 -67.43
CA SER A 16 14.27 44.94 -67.77
C SER A 16 13.38 44.78 -66.52
N ASN A 17 13.97 44.35 -65.40
CA ASN A 17 13.33 44.23 -64.10
C ASN A 17 13.82 45.31 -63.14
N ALA A 18 12.96 45.71 -62.19
CA ALA A 18 13.32 46.67 -61.14
C ALA A 18 14.46 46.16 -60.23
N PHE A 19 14.64 44.84 -60.16
CA PHE A 19 15.68 44.17 -59.38
C PHE A 19 16.63 43.39 -60.29
N GLN A 20 17.94 43.54 -60.05
CA GLN A 20 19.01 42.83 -60.74
C GLN A 20 19.44 41.60 -59.93
N PRO A 21 19.81 40.49 -60.57
CA PRO A 21 20.26 39.29 -59.85
C PRO A 21 21.55 39.53 -59.05
N GLY A 22 21.80 38.71 -58.05
CA GLY A 22 23.02 38.71 -57.24
C GLY A 22 24.22 38.18 -58.03
N ILE A 23 25.41 38.71 -57.74
CA ILE A 23 26.66 38.14 -58.24
C ILE A 23 27.48 37.71 -57.02
N PHE A 24 27.85 36.42 -56.99
CA PHE A 24 28.61 35.82 -55.89
C PHE A 24 30.11 35.74 -56.24
N SER A 25 30.96 36.20 -55.33
CA SER A 25 32.42 36.14 -55.51
C SER A 25 32.98 34.73 -55.30
N LEU A 26 33.98 34.39 -56.10
CA LEU A 26 34.68 33.10 -56.11
C LEU A 26 35.95 33.15 -55.23
N SER A 27 35.82 33.32 -53.92
CA SER A 27 36.98 33.23 -52.99
C SER A 27 37.30 31.77 -52.62
N GLU A 28 38.59 31.45 -52.46
CA GLU A 28 39.08 30.15 -51.96
C GLU A 28 38.53 29.83 -50.56
N GLU A 29 38.26 30.88 -49.77
CA GLU A 29 37.61 30.85 -48.45
C GLU A 29 36.20 30.22 -48.49
N ASN A 30 35.43 30.39 -49.57
CA ASN A 30 34.08 29.82 -49.68
C ASN A 30 34.11 28.30 -49.94
N ALA A 31 35.17 27.77 -50.56
CA ALA A 31 35.31 26.33 -50.81
C ALA A 31 35.67 25.56 -49.54
N THR A 32 36.53 26.13 -48.69
CA THR A 32 36.92 25.54 -47.40
C THR A 32 35.76 25.53 -46.41
N VAL A 33 34.99 26.62 -46.31
CA VAL A 33 33.79 26.71 -45.46
C VAL A 33 32.73 25.67 -45.86
N ARG A 34 32.53 25.41 -47.16
CA ARG A 34 31.59 24.37 -47.64
C ARG A 34 32.02 22.96 -47.26
N ALA A 35 33.31 22.64 -47.38
CA ALA A 35 33.82 21.33 -46.96
C ALA A 35 33.64 21.12 -45.44
N SER A 36 33.81 22.17 -44.63
CA SER A 36 33.51 22.13 -43.20
C SER A 36 32.03 21.88 -42.91
N ILE A 37 31.12 22.54 -43.63
CA ILE A 37 29.67 22.30 -43.50
C ILE A 37 29.31 20.85 -43.81
N GLU A 38 29.80 20.29 -44.93
CA GLU A 38 29.55 18.88 -45.30
C GLU A 38 30.05 17.91 -44.22
N GLN A 39 31.20 18.19 -43.60
CA GLN A 39 31.74 17.39 -42.51
C GLN A 39 30.84 17.45 -41.26
N LEU A 40 30.39 18.64 -40.86
CA LEU A 40 29.52 18.82 -39.70
C LEU A 40 28.11 18.24 -39.95
N GLU A 41 27.59 18.31 -41.18
CA GLU A 41 26.33 17.66 -41.56
C GLU A 41 26.42 16.13 -41.44
N ALA A 42 27.52 15.53 -41.93
CA ALA A 42 27.77 14.10 -41.78
C ALA A 42 27.93 13.68 -40.31
N GLU A 43 28.49 14.54 -39.45
CA GLU A 43 28.55 14.32 -38.01
C GLU A 43 27.17 14.42 -37.34
N SER A 44 26.35 15.39 -37.76
CA SER A 44 24.96 15.54 -37.31
C SER A 44 24.14 14.28 -37.62
N ASP A 45 24.31 13.69 -38.79
CA ASP A 45 23.59 12.47 -39.16
C ASP A 45 24.02 11.26 -38.32
N LYS A 46 25.32 11.11 -38.04
CA LYS A 46 25.81 10.09 -37.07
C LYS A 46 25.22 10.30 -35.67
N ILE A 47 25.08 11.54 -35.24
CA ILE A 47 24.46 11.87 -33.95
C ILE A 47 22.97 11.51 -33.95
N LYS A 48 22.23 11.79 -35.02
CA LYS A 48 20.81 11.40 -35.16
C LYS A 48 20.64 9.88 -35.11
N ASP A 49 21.52 9.12 -35.76
CA ASP A 49 21.51 7.65 -35.69
C ASP A 49 21.71 7.16 -34.26
N LYS A 50 22.63 7.79 -33.50
CA LYS A 50 22.85 7.47 -32.09
C LYS A 50 21.62 7.77 -31.23
N ILE A 51 20.92 8.88 -31.48
CA ILE A 51 19.65 9.20 -30.78
C ILE A 51 18.59 8.12 -31.07
N ASN A 52 18.47 7.68 -32.33
CA ASN A 52 17.52 6.62 -32.70
C ASN A 52 17.86 5.27 -32.04
N TRP A 53 19.15 4.96 -31.94
CA TRP A 53 19.63 3.78 -31.21
C TRP A 53 19.25 3.86 -29.72
N ILE A 54 19.49 5.01 -29.06
CA ILE A 54 19.13 5.21 -27.65
C ILE A 54 17.62 5.01 -27.43
N LYS A 55 16.77 5.59 -28.29
CA LYS A 55 15.31 5.39 -28.22
C LYS A 55 14.93 3.91 -28.32
N THR A 56 15.54 3.19 -29.26
CA THR A 56 15.29 1.76 -29.45
C THR A 56 15.70 0.95 -28.22
N ASP A 57 16.83 1.29 -27.58
CA ASP A 57 17.30 0.59 -26.38
C ASP A 57 16.45 0.92 -25.14
N LYS A 58 15.94 2.15 -25.01
CA LYS A 58 14.93 2.50 -23.99
C LYS A 58 13.66 1.68 -24.15
N ASP A 59 13.09 1.62 -25.36
CA ASP A 59 11.89 0.81 -25.65
C ASP A 59 12.11 -0.67 -25.30
N LYS A 60 13.32 -1.19 -25.57
CA LYS A 60 13.70 -2.56 -25.20
C LYS A 60 13.74 -2.74 -23.68
N ASN A 61 14.35 -1.82 -22.94
CA ASN A 61 14.38 -1.84 -21.48
C ASN A 61 12.98 -1.76 -20.87
N GLU A 62 12.08 -0.93 -21.41
CA GLU A 62 10.68 -0.86 -20.98
C GLU A 62 9.92 -2.17 -21.22
N ARG A 63 10.13 -2.83 -22.38
CA ARG A 63 9.55 -4.16 -22.65
C ARG A 63 10.06 -5.20 -21.66
N ILE A 64 11.36 -5.18 -21.33
CA ILE A 64 11.94 -6.08 -20.33
C ILE A 64 11.33 -5.80 -18.95
N ALA A 65 11.17 -4.53 -18.56
CA ALA A 65 10.52 -4.15 -17.30
C ALA A 65 9.08 -4.68 -17.24
N LYS A 66 8.32 -4.58 -18.32
CA LYS A 66 6.97 -5.15 -18.42
C LYS A 66 6.97 -6.67 -18.20
N GLN A 67 7.87 -7.40 -18.86
CA GLN A 67 8.01 -8.86 -18.68
C GLN A 67 8.40 -9.24 -17.25
N VAL A 68 9.24 -8.44 -16.59
CA VAL A 68 9.61 -8.66 -15.17
C VAL A 68 8.37 -8.51 -14.28
N ARG A 69 7.53 -7.49 -14.50
CA ARG A 69 6.28 -7.29 -13.76
C ARG A 69 5.29 -8.43 -13.99
N GLU A 70 5.09 -8.84 -15.24
CA GLU A 70 4.18 -9.94 -15.61
C GLU A 70 4.59 -11.26 -14.93
N LYS A 71 5.88 -11.62 -14.97
CA LYS A 71 6.40 -12.82 -14.29
C LYS A 71 6.20 -12.77 -12.78
N CYS A 72 6.42 -11.61 -12.15
CA CYS A 72 6.18 -11.43 -10.72
C CYS A 72 4.68 -11.58 -10.39
N ALA A 73 3.79 -10.99 -11.20
CA ALA A 73 2.35 -11.12 -11.04
C ALA A 73 1.87 -12.58 -11.15
N GLU A 74 2.44 -13.37 -12.05
CA GLU A 74 2.16 -14.81 -12.16
C GLU A 74 2.62 -15.59 -10.91
N ARG A 75 3.80 -15.27 -10.39
CA ARG A 75 4.32 -15.88 -9.16
C ARG A 75 3.46 -15.55 -7.94
N ILE A 76 3.08 -14.29 -7.77
CA ILE A 76 2.12 -13.86 -6.72
C ILE A 76 0.78 -14.58 -6.88
N ARG A 77 0.29 -14.72 -8.12
CA ARG A 77 -0.95 -15.49 -8.37
C ARG A 77 -0.80 -16.96 -7.97
N GLY A 78 0.38 -17.55 -8.17
CA GLY A 78 0.69 -18.91 -7.77
C GLY A 78 0.74 -19.08 -6.24
N SER A 79 1.33 -18.13 -5.51
CA SER A 79 1.47 -18.19 -4.06
C SER A 79 0.13 -18.12 -3.31
N VAL A 80 -0.90 -17.52 -3.92
CA VAL A 80 -2.25 -17.44 -3.34
C VAL A 80 -3.18 -18.59 -3.72
N ALA A 81 -2.69 -19.64 -4.41
CA ALA A 81 -3.55 -20.72 -4.92
C ALA A 81 -4.38 -21.41 -3.83
N GLU A 82 -3.79 -21.67 -2.66
CA GLU A 82 -4.48 -22.24 -1.50
C GLU A 82 -5.47 -21.24 -0.87
N ILE A 83 -5.06 -19.99 -0.70
CA ILE A 83 -5.91 -18.93 -0.12
C ILE A 83 -7.19 -18.75 -0.96
N ARG A 84 -7.08 -18.87 -2.29
CA ARG A 84 -8.19 -18.71 -3.24
C ARG A 84 -9.31 -19.74 -3.08
N THR A 85 -9.04 -20.91 -2.49
CA THR A 85 -10.07 -21.94 -2.26
C THR A 85 -10.77 -21.75 -0.92
N THR A 86 -10.38 -20.74 -0.14
CA THR A 86 -10.89 -20.48 1.21
C THR A 86 -11.72 -19.20 1.27
N GLU A 87 -12.48 -19.03 2.34
CA GLU A 87 -13.25 -17.81 2.61
C GLU A 87 -12.40 -16.55 2.80
N LEU A 88 -11.09 -16.69 3.06
CA LEU A 88 -10.15 -15.56 3.13
C LEU A 88 -10.10 -14.80 1.81
N TRP A 89 -10.37 -15.46 0.68
CA TRP A 89 -10.30 -14.80 -0.61
C TRP A 89 -11.29 -13.63 -0.72
N ASP A 90 -12.39 -13.64 0.03
CA ASP A 90 -13.35 -12.53 0.06
C ASP A 90 -12.78 -11.25 0.68
N LEU A 91 -11.78 -11.35 1.54
CA LEU A 91 -11.03 -10.21 2.06
C LEU A 91 -10.24 -9.48 0.96
N MET A 92 -9.93 -10.17 -0.14
CA MET A 92 -9.27 -9.58 -1.32
C MET A 92 -10.26 -8.98 -2.33
N ALA A 93 -11.55 -8.81 -1.98
CA ALA A 93 -12.53 -8.12 -2.82
C ALA A 93 -12.00 -6.77 -3.32
N GLY A 94 -12.18 -6.49 -4.62
CA GLY A 94 -11.59 -5.33 -5.30
C GLY A 94 -10.16 -5.55 -5.83
N ALA A 95 -9.41 -6.52 -5.28
CA ALA A 95 -8.03 -6.85 -5.66
C ALA A 95 -7.84 -8.31 -6.12
N LYS A 96 -8.92 -9.03 -6.46
CA LYS A 96 -8.88 -10.45 -6.90
C LYS A 96 -8.30 -10.66 -8.31
N GLN A 97 -8.21 -9.61 -9.13
CA GLN A 97 -7.83 -9.69 -10.55
C GLN A 97 -6.36 -9.35 -10.78
N GLY A 98 -5.73 -10.00 -11.77
CA GLY A 98 -4.27 -10.04 -12.00
C GLY A 98 -3.49 -8.78 -11.64
N ASP A 99 -3.67 -7.70 -12.40
CA ASP A 99 -2.92 -6.44 -12.19
C ASP A 99 -3.21 -5.80 -10.83
N ARG A 100 -4.47 -5.84 -10.38
CA ARG A 100 -4.86 -5.28 -9.08
C ARG A 100 -4.27 -6.08 -7.92
N LEU A 101 -4.18 -7.40 -8.04
CA LEU A 101 -3.52 -8.26 -7.06
C LEU A 101 -2.04 -7.91 -6.99
N TYR A 102 -1.37 -7.84 -8.14
CA TYR A 102 0.04 -7.45 -8.23
C TYR A 102 0.29 -6.11 -7.53
N HIS A 103 -0.46 -5.06 -7.89
CA HIS A 103 -0.31 -3.74 -7.26
C HIS A 103 -0.66 -3.73 -5.78
N ALA A 104 -1.70 -4.46 -5.35
CA ALA A 104 -2.09 -4.55 -3.95
C ALA A 104 -1.04 -5.24 -3.08
N ILE A 105 -0.24 -6.15 -3.63
CA ILE A 105 0.81 -6.86 -2.88
C ILE A 105 2.16 -6.14 -2.96
N ILE A 106 2.56 -5.65 -4.14
CA ILE A 106 3.82 -4.91 -4.29
C ILE A 106 3.79 -3.60 -3.53
N GLY A 107 2.65 -2.88 -3.55
CA GLY A 107 2.47 -1.63 -2.82
C GLY A 107 2.23 -1.80 -1.32
N HIS A 108 2.08 -3.03 -0.82
CA HIS A 108 1.88 -3.29 0.61
C HIS A 108 3.22 -3.27 1.34
N PRO A 109 3.37 -2.49 2.43
CA PRO A 109 4.67 -2.35 3.09
C PRO A 109 5.02 -3.54 3.98
N ASP A 110 4.02 -4.15 4.60
CA ASP A 110 4.22 -5.06 5.72
C ASP A 110 4.35 -6.52 5.31
N VAL A 111 4.99 -7.31 6.15
CA VAL A 111 5.19 -8.74 5.98
C VAL A 111 4.72 -9.44 7.26
N LEU A 112 3.98 -10.54 7.12
CA LEU A 112 3.48 -11.31 8.27
C LEU A 112 3.75 -12.80 8.08
N THR A 113 4.55 -13.37 8.97
CA THR A 113 4.74 -14.82 9.08
C THR A 113 3.60 -15.40 9.91
N THR A 114 2.67 -16.07 9.24
CA THR A 114 1.55 -16.80 9.84
C THR A 114 1.16 -17.95 8.91
N THR A 115 0.07 -18.64 9.19
CA THR A 115 -0.50 -19.68 8.32
C THR A 115 -1.86 -19.27 7.80
N THR A 116 -2.24 -19.81 6.64
CA THR A 116 -3.61 -19.70 6.10
C THR A 116 -4.64 -20.17 7.12
N THR A 117 -4.36 -21.24 7.85
CA THR A 117 -5.25 -21.81 8.87
C THR A 117 -5.53 -20.85 10.03
N ASN A 118 -4.52 -20.12 10.51
CA ASN A 118 -4.69 -19.13 11.58
C ASN A 118 -5.55 -17.94 11.11
N LEU A 119 -5.34 -17.48 9.88
CA LEU A 119 -6.17 -16.39 9.33
C LEU A 119 -7.62 -16.84 9.12
N ILE A 120 -7.85 -18.10 8.72
CA ILE A 120 -9.21 -18.67 8.62
C ILE A 120 -9.88 -18.68 9.99
N SER A 121 -9.22 -19.17 11.03
CA SER A 121 -9.81 -19.23 12.37
C SER A 121 -10.14 -17.83 12.91
N GLU A 122 -9.28 -16.84 12.65
CA GLU A 122 -9.54 -15.43 12.95
C GLU A 122 -10.75 -14.88 12.19
N LEU A 123 -10.88 -15.17 10.89
CA LEU A 123 -12.02 -14.73 10.08
C LEU A 123 -13.33 -15.36 10.59
N GLN A 124 -13.31 -16.64 10.96
CA GLN A 124 -14.46 -17.34 11.50
C GLN A 124 -14.89 -16.76 12.85
N ALA A 125 -13.94 -16.55 13.76
CA ALA A 125 -14.20 -15.93 15.05
C ALA A 125 -14.78 -14.52 14.89
N LEU A 126 -14.27 -13.74 13.94
CA LEU A 126 -14.78 -12.42 13.62
C LEU A 126 -16.20 -12.48 13.06
N LYS A 127 -16.47 -13.33 12.05
CA LYS A 127 -17.82 -13.50 11.47
C LYS A 127 -18.84 -13.92 12.51
N LEU A 128 -18.49 -14.82 13.43
CA LEU A 128 -19.37 -15.24 14.51
C LEU A 128 -19.78 -14.09 15.43
N SER A 129 -18.91 -13.08 15.60
CA SER A 129 -19.21 -11.89 16.41
C SER A 129 -20.05 -10.82 15.70
N GLN A 130 -20.27 -10.93 14.38
CA GLN A 130 -20.94 -9.88 13.61
C GLN A 130 -22.39 -9.69 14.09
N GLY A 131 -22.66 -8.57 14.75
CA GLY A 131 -24.00 -8.25 15.29
C GLY A 131 -24.45 -9.15 16.44
N ASN A 132 -23.56 -10.00 16.97
CA ASN A 132 -23.87 -10.98 17.99
C ASN A 132 -23.17 -10.61 19.30
N HIS A 133 -23.83 -9.81 20.13
CA HIS A 133 -23.32 -9.51 21.46
C HIS A 133 -23.76 -10.59 22.44
N LEU A 134 -22.79 -11.23 23.10
CA LEU A 134 -23.04 -12.26 24.11
C LEU A 134 -23.36 -11.62 25.46
N ALA A 135 -24.40 -12.11 26.12
CA ALA A 135 -24.71 -11.71 27.48
C ALA A 135 -23.58 -12.16 28.44
N VAL A 136 -23.20 -11.27 29.36
CA VAL A 136 -22.23 -11.60 30.40
C VAL A 136 -22.86 -12.62 31.36
N ILE A 137 -22.13 -13.69 31.65
CA ILE A 137 -22.58 -14.70 32.61
C ILE A 137 -22.40 -14.12 34.01
N PRO A 138 -23.45 -14.07 34.86
CA PRO A 138 -23.34 -13.53 36.19
C PRO A 138 -22.34 -14.34 37.03
N THR A 139 -21.60 -13.68 37.91
CA THR A 139 -20.69 -14.35 38.84
C THR A 139 -21.48 -15.23 39.81
N LEU A 140 -21.05 -16.47 40.02
CA LEU A 140 -21.60 -17.33 41.06
C LEU A 140 -20.80 -17.11 42.35
N SER A 141 -21.45 -16.58 43.39
CA SER A 141 -20.84 -16.49 44.71
C SER A 141 -20.75 -17.89 45.31
N ILE A 142 -19.53 -18.42 45.48
CA ILE A 142 -19.29 -19.71 46.12
C ILE A 142 -19.31 -19.49 47.64
N PRO A 143 -20.28 -20.10 48.35
CA PRO A 143 -20.39 -19.98 49.78
C PRO A 143 -19.40 -20.91 50.50
N SER A 144 -19.08 -20.59 51.75
CA SER A 144 -18.21 -21.39 52.61
C SER A 144 -18.91 -21.81 53.90
N ILE A 145 -18.40 -22.88 54.50
CA ILE A 145 -18.75 -23.31 55.85
C ILE A 145 -17.75 -22.65 56.79
N ASN A 146 -18.23 -22.01 57.86
CA ASN A 146 -17.35 -21.28 58.77
C ASN A 146 -16.64 -22.21 59.76
N SER A 147 -15.61 -21.71 60.44
CA SER A 147 -14.79 -22.52 61.36
C SER A 147 -15.59 -23.07 62.54
N GLN A 148 -16.57 -22.32 63.06
CA GLN A 148 -17.42 -22.77 64.18
C GLN A 148 -18.32 -23.95 63.77
N GLU A 149 -18.86 -23.91 62.56
CA GLU A 149 -19.64 -25.01 61.98
C GLU A 149 -18.76 -26.24 61.74
N ILE A 150 -17.51 -26.07 61.30
CA ILE A 150 -16.55 -27.16 61.14
C ILE A 150 -16.18 -27.78 62.51
N GLU A 151 -15.93 -26.95 63.53
CA GLU A 151 -15.69 -27.41 64.90
C GLU A 151 -16.87 -28.23 65.43
N LEU A 152 -18.10 -27.76 65.21
CA LEU A 152 -19.32 -28.47 65.60
C LEU A 152 -19.45 -29.86 64.94
N LEU A 153 -19.06 -29.97 63.67
CA LEU A 153 -19.07 -31.25 62.93
C LEU A 153 -18.02 -32.24 63.46
N ASN A 154 -16.86 -31.73 63.88
CA ASN A 154 -15.76 -32.51 64.45
C ASN A 154 -15.99 -32.91 65.92
N GLN A 155 -16.91 -32.25 66.62
CA GLN A 155 -17.21 -32.51 68.03
C GLN A 155 -18.12 -33.74 68.19
N MET A 156 -17.87 -34.59 69.19
CA MET A 156 -18.84 -35.60 69.63
C MET A 156 -19.96 -34.95 70.47
N LEU A 157 -21.21 -35.07 70.06
CA LEU A 157 -22.35 -34.49 70.76
C LEU A 157 -22.94 -35.51 71.74
N ILE A 158 -22.38 -35.56 72.94
CA ILE A 158 -22.79 -36.46 74.01
C ILE A 158 -23.70 -35.69 74.99
N PRO A 159 -24.86 -36.25 75.40
CA PRO A 159 -25.74 -35.68 76.40
C PRO A 159 -25.12 -35.64 77.81
N SER A 160 -25.78 -34.89 78.70
CA SER A 160 -25.34 -34.61 80.07
C SER A 160 -25.11 -35.87 80.92
N GLU A 161 -24.04 -35.89 81.72
CA GLU A 161 -23.72 -36.99 82.64
C GLU A 161 -24.66 -37.06 83.86
N ASN A 162 -25.56 -36.08 84.03
CA ASN A 162 -26.33 -35.87 85.27
C ASN A 162 -27.60 -36.73 85.43
N SER A 163 -27.91 -37.64 84.49
CA SER A 163 -29.09 -38.52 84.57
C SER A 163 -28.74 -39.94 85.05
N THR A 164 -29.69 -40.56 85.75
CA THR A 164 -29.62 -41.97 86.19
C THR A 164 -29.43 -42.97 85.03
N LEU A 165 -29.84 -42.60 83.81
CA LEU A 165 -29.71 -43.43 82.61
C LEU A 165 -28.34 -43.31 81.92
N SER A 166 -27.56 -42.26 82.22
CA SER A 166 -26.33 -41.91 81.49
C SER A 166 -25.29 -43.05 81.51
N ALA A 167 -25.02 -43.63 82.69
CA ALA A 167 -24.03 -44.71 82.83
C ALA A 167 -24.39 -45.97 82.01
N ALA A 168 -25.67 -46.32 81.95
CA ALA A 168 -26.13 -47.48 81.19
C ALA A 168 -26.03 -47.25 79.68
N ILE A 169 -26.41 -46.06 79.22
CA ILE A 169 -26.39 -45.66 77.80
C ILE A 169 -24.95 -45.53 77.30
N ALA A 170 -24.06 -44.93 78.10
CA ALA A 170 -22.64 -44.83 77.78
C ALA A 170 -21.99 -46.22 77.64
N ARG A 171 -22.29 -47.15 78.56
CA ARG A 171 -21.78 -48.53 78.49
C ARG A 171 -22.28 -49.29 77.26
N LEU A 172 -23.53 -49.08 76.86
CA LEU A 172 -24.14 -49.74 75.71
C LEU A 172 -23.79 -49.08 74.37
N GLY A 173 -23.24 -47.87 74.38
CA GLY A 173 -22.90 -47.12 73.17
C GLY A 173 -24.10 -46.81 72.28
N ASN A 174 -25.31 -46.80 72.82
CA ASN A 174 -26.57 -46.75 72.06
C ASN A 174 -27.26 -45.37 72.14
N ILE A 175 -26.47 -44.31 72.35
CA ILE A 175 -26.98 -42.97 72.66
C ILE A 175 -27.84 -42.36 71.55
N ASP A 176 -27.43 -42.53 70.30
CA ASP A 176 -28.16 -42.05 69.13
C ASP A 176 -29.47 -42.84 68.93
N TRP A 177 -29.46 -44.14 69.28
CA TRP A 177 -30.66 -44.98 69.29
C TRP A 177 -31.65 -44.55 70.38
N VAL A 178 -31.16 -44.22 71.57
CA VAL A 178 -32.01 -43.69 72.66
C VAL A 178 -32.60 -42.33 72.29
N ALA A 179 -31.79 -41.43 71.71
CA ALA A 179 -32.25 -40.13 71.23
C ALA A 179 -33.38 -40.27 70.20
N SER A 180 -33.19 -41.15 69.22
CA SER A 180 -34.16 -41.40 68.15
C SER A 180 -35.41 -42.14 68.66
N GLY A 181 -35.25 -43.02 69.63
CA GLY A 181 -36.32 -43.89 70.13
C GLY A 181 -37.37 -43.20 71.01
N GLN A 182 -37.09 -41.99 71.49
CA GLN A 182 -38.02 -41.23 72.34
C GLN A 182 -39.39 -41.03 71.68
N VAL A 183 -39.43 -40.89 70.35
CA VAL A 183 -40.67 -40.66 69.59
C VAL A 183 -41.63 -41.85 69.63
N TRP A 184 -41.15 -43.06 69.94
CA TRP A 184 -41.96 -44.28 70.00
C TRP A 184 -42.62 -44.52 71.36
N LEU A 185 -42.27 -43.74 72.40
CA LEU A 185 -42.84 -43.87 73.75
C LEU A 185 -44.21 -43.18 73.87
N ILE A 186 -45.20 -43.63 73.09
CA ILE A 186 -46.52 -42.97 72.98
C ILE A 186 -47.50 -43.41 74.08
N LYS A 187 -47.38 -44.63 74.58
CA LYS A 187 -48.27 -45.24 75.58
C LYS A 187 -47.44 -45.77 76.75
N ASP A 188 -48.09 -46.07 77.88
CA ASP A 188 -47.53 -46.74 79.08
C ASP A 188 -47.19 -48.23 78.84
N GLU A 189 -46.61 -48.50 77.68
CA GLU A 189 -46.23 -49.80 77.19
C GLU A 189 -44.92 -49.65 76.41
N CYS A 190 -43.91 -50.46 76.76
CA CYS A 190 -42.63 -50.41 76.08
C CYS A 190 -42.78 -50.84 74.61
N PRO A 191 -42.33 -50.03 73.63
CA PRO A 191 -42.51 -50.33 72.21
C PRO A 191 -41.72 -51.56 71.71
N PHE A 192 -40.87 -52.16 72.57
CA PHE A 192 -40.03 -53.30 72.23
C PHE A 192 -40.49 -54.59 72.93
N CYS A 193 -40.54 -54.58 74.27
CA CYS A 193 -40.88 -55.76 75.05
C CYS A 193 -42.35 -55.81 75.53
N GLN A 194 -43.15 -54.78 75.21
CA GLN A 194 -44.57 -54.66 75.57
C GLN A 194 -44.86 -54.71 77.09
N SER A 195 -43.82 -54.54 77.91
CA SER A 195 -43.98 -54.43 79.36
C SER A 195 -44.59 -53.09 79.73
N LYS A 196 -45.43 -53.06 80.76
CA LYS A 196 -46.02 -51.83 81.30
C LYS A 196 -44.92 -50.92 81.87
N ILE A 197 -44.88 -49.67 81.42
CA ILE A 197 -43.89 -48.66 81.85
C ILE A 197 -44.60 -47.34 82.16
N ASP A 198 -43.98 -46.48 82.96
CA ASP A 198 -44.38 -45.06 83.08
C ASP A 198 -43.73 -44.30 81.90
N ALA A 199 -44.48 -44.12 80.81
CA ALA A 199 -43.94 -43.53 79.60
C ALA A 199 -43.61 -42.05 79.78
N ASP A 200 -44.37 -41.33 80.60
CA ASP A 200 -44.15 -39.90 80.86
C ASP A 200 -42.92 -39.67 81.74
N HIS A 201 -42.69 -40.51 82.75
CA HIS A 201 -41.45 -40.46 83.53
C HIS A 201 -40.23 -40.82 82.67
N LEU A 202 -40.27 -41.93 81.93
CA LEU A 202 -39.17 -42.37 81.09
C LEU A 202 -38.84 -41.34 79.99
N ARG A 203 -39.86 -40.72 79.38
CA ARG A 203 -39.70 -39.64 78.41
C ARG A 203 -39.02 -38.41 79.02
N ARG A 204 -39.34 -38.06 80.27
CA ARG A 204 -38.69 -36.96 81.00
C ARG A 204 -37.24 -37.28 81.32
N GLU A 205 -36.94 -38.49 81.80
CA GLU A 205 -35.56 -38.94 82.06
C GLU A 205 -34.72 -38.94 80.78
N ILE A 206 -35.27 -39.44 79.65
CA ILE A 206 -34.59 -39.39 78.35
C ILE A 206 -34.41 -37.95 77.88
N SER A 207 -35.42 -37.08 78.02
CA SER A 207 -35.31 -35.67 77.63
C SER A 207 -34.28 -34.90 78.45
N ALA A 208 -34.11 -35.26 79.72
CA ALA A 208 -33.15 -34.63 80.62
C ALA A 208 -31.69 -34.95 80.25
N LEU A 209 -31.43 -36.06 79.55
CA LEU A 209 -30.12 -36.34 78.95
C LEU A 209 -29.78 -35.28 77.89
N PHE A 210 -30.73 -34.96 77.01
CA PHE A 210 -30.54 -34.06 75.88
C PHE A 210 -30.89 -32.61 76.24
N GLU A 211 -29.98 -31.97 76.97
CA GLU A 211 -30.08 -30.57 77.41
C GLU A 211 -30.15 -29.56 76.26
N ARG A 212 -30.42 -28.29 76.60
CA ARG A 212 -30.60 -27.19 75.64
C ARG A 212 -29.41 -27.02 74.69
N SER A 213 -28.18 -27.12 75.19
CA SER A 213 -26.96 -27.00 74.39
C SER A 213 -26.86 -28.06 73.30
N TRP A 214 -27.24 -29.31 73.59
CA TRP A 214 -27.26 -30.40 72.60
C TRP A 214 -28.31 -30.12 71.51
N LYS A 215 -29.51 -29.70 71.91
CA LYS A 215 -30.59 -29.35 70.96
C LYS A 215 -30.22 -28.17 70.06
N ASP A 216 -29.58 -27.14 70.63
CA ASP A 216 -29.10 -25.99 69.89
C ASP A 216 -28.03 -26.39 68.87
N SER A 217 -27.13 -27.32 69.22
CA SER A 217 -26.15 -27.91 68.31
C SER A 217 -26.81 -28.67 67.15
N ILE A 218 -27.82 -29.51 67.41
CA ILE A 218 -28.56 -30.20 66.34
C ILE A 218 -29.26 -29.21 65.41
N MET A 219 -29.91 -28.18 65.96
CA MET A 219 -30.57 -27.15 65.17
C MET A 219 -29.58 -26.39 64.27
N GLN A 220 -28.37 -26.11 64.76
CA GLN A 220 -27.31 -25.50 63.93
C GLN A 220 -26.90 -26.42 62.76
N LEU A 221 -26.78 -27.72 62.99
CA LEU A 221 -26.48 -28.71 61.95
C LEU A 221 -27.61 -28.81 60.91
N GLU A 222 -28.87 -28.80 61.34
CA GLU A 222 -30.03 -28.80 60.44
C GLU A 222 -30.07 -27.53 59.57
N ASN A 223 -29.80 -26.36 60.16
CA ASN A 223 -29.69 -25.10 59.44
C ASN A 223 -28.54 -25.13 58.41
N LEU A 224 -27.39 -25.72 58.77
CA LEU A 224 -26.28 -25.92 57.84
C LEU A 224 -26.67 -26.83 56.67
N ALA A 225 -27.35 -27.95 56.94
CA ALA A 225 -27.83 -28.88 55.92
C ALA A 225 -28.81 -28.19 54.95
N GLN A 226 -29.78 -27.42 55.47
CA GLN A 226 -30.71 -26.65 54.66
C GLN A 226 -29.98 -25.61 53.80
N ARG A 227 -28.96 -24.94 54.36
CA ARG A 227 -28.17 -23.94 53.64
C ARG A 227 -27.39 -24.57 52.48
N ILE A 228 -26.77 -25.73 52.68
CA ILE A 228 -26.08 -26.46 51.60
C ILE A 228 -27.07 -26.95 50.53
N SER A 229 -28.26 -27.41 50.92
CA SER A 229 -29.32 -27.75 49.94
C SER A 229 -29.67 -26.56 49.06
N LYS A 230 -29.79 -25.36 49.66
CA LYS A 230 -30.05 -24.13 48.91
C LYS A 230 -28.89 -23.77 47.97
N TRP A 231 -27.63 -24.02 48.36
CA TRP A 231 -26.47 -23.82 47.48
C TRP A 231 -26.56 -24.67 46.22
N LEU A 232 -26.95 -25.96 46.36
CA LEU A 232 -27.15 -26.86 45.24
C LEU A 232 -28.25 -26.37 44.29
N ASP A 233 -29.35 -25.84 44.81
CA ASP A 233 -30.45 -25.32 43.99
C ASP A 233 -30.06 -24.03 43.24
N VAL A 234 -29.33 -23.12 43.91
CA VAL A 234 -28.77 -21.92 43.27
C VAL A 234 -27.81 -22.30 42.15
N ALA A 235 -26.93 -23.28 42.38
CA ALA A 235 -25.97 -23.74 41.37
C ALA A 235 -26.66 -24.37 40.15
N LYS A 236 -27.71 -25.19 40.34
CA LYS A 236 -28.52 -25.75 39.25
C LYS A 236 -29.17 -24.66 38.40
N LYS A 237 -29.75 -23.65 39.07
CA LYS A 237 -30.39 -22.53 38.39
C LYS A 237 -29.36 -21.73 37.60
N TRP A 238 -28.24 -21.40 38.22
CA TRP A 238 -27.14 -20.69 37.58
C TRP A 238 -26.60 -21.45 36.37
N SER A 239 -26.43 -22.77 36.46
CA SER A 239 -26.01 -23.63 35.35
C SER A 239 -26.96 -23.52 34.16
N SER A 240 -28.27 -23.54 34.44
CA SER A 240 -29.31 -23.42 33.41
C SER A 240 -29.28 -22.04 32.72
N GLU A 241 -29.01 -20.97 33.47
CA GLU A 241 -28.86 -19.61 32.93
C GLU A 241 -27.56 -19.47 32.12
N ALA A 242 -26.44 -20.03 32.59
CA ALA A 242 -25.16 -20.01 31.89
C ALA A 242 -25.24 -20.73 30.53
N MET A 243 -26.00 -21.83 30.44
CA MET A 243 -26.24 -22.58 29.20
C MET A 243 -27.03 -21.81 28.13
N LEU A 244 -27.61 -20.64 28.46
CA LEU A 244 -28.20 -19.74 27.45
C LEU A 244 -27.12 -19.04 26.62
N CYS A 245 -25.89 -18.96 27.11
CA CYS A 245 -24.76 -18.44 26.36
C CYS A 245 -24.32 -19.46 25.29
N PRO A 246 -24.25 -19.08 24.00
CA PRO A 246 -23.82 -19.96 22.90
C PRO A 246 -22.44 -20.60 23.07
N LEU A 247 -21.56 -20.01 23.90
CA LEU A 247 -20.23 -20.56 24.18
C LEU A 247 -20.24 -21.66 25.27
N VAL A 248 -21.39 -21.88 25.91
CA VAL A 248 -21.54 -22.82 27.02
C VAL A 248 -22.28 -24.07 26.54
N THR A 249 -21.54 -25.15 26.36
CA THR A 249 -22.09 -26.48 26.11
C THR A 249 -22.12 -27.33 27.39
N PRO A 250 -22.85 -28.46 27.42
CA PRO A 250 -22.83 -29.38 28.57
C PRO A 250 -21.42 -29.89 28.92
N GLU A 251 -20.55 -30.03 27.92
CA GLU A 251 -19.15 -30.47 28.07
C GLU A 251 -18.17 -29.31 28.35
N CYS A 252 -18.67 -28.08 28.45
CA CYS A 252 -17.87 -26.90 28.74
C CYS A 252 -17.12 -27.09 30.07
N PRO A 253 -15.81 -26.76 30.17
CA PRO A 253 -15.04 -26.89 31.40
C PRO A 253 -15.68 -26.22 32.61
N LEU A 254 -16.38 -25.10 32.42
CA LEU A 254 -17.12 -24.39 33.46
C LEU A 254 -18.26 -25.23 34.04
N ILE A 255 -19.04 -25.86 33.18
CA ILE A 255 -20.18 -26.70 33.57
C ILE A 255 -19.68 -28.00 34.22
N CYS A 256 -18.63 -28.61 33.67
CA CYS A 256 -17.97 -29.77 34.28
C CYS A 256 -17.48 -29.46 35.69
N ALA A 257 -16.73 -28.37 35.87
CA ALA A 257 -16.23 -27.95 37.17
C ALA A 257 -17.35 -27.63 38.18
N LEU A 258 -18.44 -27.01 37.72
CA LEU A 258 -19.61 -26.77 38.57
C LEU A 258 -20.28 -28.07 39.01
N ASN A 259 -20.44 -29.05 38.10
CA ASN A 259 -21.02 -30.35 38.41
C ASN A 259 -20.18 -31.11 39.44
N ASP A 260 -18.86 -31.05 39.33
CA ASP A 260 -17.96 -31.66 40.32
C ASP A 260 -18.07 -30.95 41.69
N LEU A 261 -18.13 -29.61 41.71
CA LEU A 261 -18.36 -28.85 42.94
C LEU A 261 -19.71 -29.20 43.58
N MET A 262 -20.78 -29.31 42.78
CA MET A 262 -22.10 -29.74 43.25
C MET A 262 -22.08 -31.16 43.80
N LYS A 263 -21.31 -32.07 43.19
CA LYS A 263 -21.12 -33.42 43.71
C LYS A 263 -20.43 -33.41 45.07
N GLY A 264 -19.39 -32.58 45.24
CA GLY A 264 -18.72 -32.35 46.52
C GLY A 264 -19.66 -31.81 47.60
N TRP A 265 -20.45 -30.77 47.28
CA TRP A 265 -21.47 -30.26 48.20
C TRP A 265 -22.51 -31.31 48.58
N ASN A 266 -22.96 -32.14 47.63
CA ASN A 266 -23.91 -33.21 47.89
C ASN A 266 -23.32 -34.32 48.77
N ASN A 267 -22.03 -34.65 48.61
CA ASN A 267 -21.32 -35.58 49.49
C ASN A 267 -21.25 -35.03 50.92
N ASN A 268 -20.84 -33.76 51.05
CA ASN A 268 -20.77 -33.08 52.35
C ASN A 268 -22.16 -32.96 53.01
N LEU A 269 -23.21 -32.71 52.24
CA LEU A 269 -24.59 -32.73 52.74
C LEU A 269 -24.96 -34.10 53.32
N LYS A 270 -24.62 -35.20 52.63
CA LYS A 270 -24.86 -36.56 53.15
C LYS A 270 -24.11 -36.82 54.46
N LEU A 271 -22.88 -36.33 54.59
CA LEU A 271 -22.11 -36.44 55.84
C LEU A 271 -22.76 -35.65 56.98
N ILE A 272 -23.29 -34.46 56.70
CA ILE A 272 -23.99 -33.63 57.71
C ILE A 272 -25.31 -34.27 58.11
N LEU A 273 -26.09 -34.78 57.15
CA LEU A 273 -27.32 -35.53 57.47
C LEU A 273 -27.02 -36.78 58.29
N LYS A 274 -25.91 -37.47 57.98
CA LYS A 274 -25.43 -38.58 58.81
C LYS A 274 -25.10 -38.11 60.23
N LYS A 275 -24.37 -37.01 60.38
CA LYS A 275 -24.05 -36.38 61.68
C LYS A 275 -25.30 -36.03 62.50
N ILE A 276 -26.36 -35.53 61.86
CA ILE A 276 -27.65 -35.27 62.52
C ILE A 276 -28.29 -36.59 63.01
N SER A 277 -28.21 -37.66 62.22
CA SER A 277 -28.74 -38.98 62.61
C SER A 277 -27.87 -39.74 63.62
N THR A 278 -26.57 -39.43 63.68
CA THR A 278 -25.62 -40.01 64.65
C THR A 278 -24.76 -38.92 65.32
N PRO A 279 -25.34 -38.06 66.18
CA PRO A 279 -24.64 -36.92 66.78
C PRO A 279 -23.42 -37.31 67.62
N SER A 280 -23.41 -38.52 68.17
CA SER A 280 -22.29 -39.06 68.94
C SER A 280 -20.99 -39.23 68.13
N GLN A 281 -21.08 -39.30 66.79
CA GLN A 281 -19.93 -39.56 65.92
C GLN A 281 -19.41 -38.27 65.28
N PRO A 282 -18.09 -37.99 65.30
CA PRO A 282 -17.52 -36.86 64.57
C PRO A 282 -17.51 -37.16 63.07
N ILE A 283 -17.62 -36.13 62.24
CA ILE A 283 -17.50 -36.23 60.78
C ILE A 283 -16.52 -35.20 60.26
N TYR A 284 -15.82 -35.53 59.17
CA TYR A 284 -14.90 -34.64 58.49
C TYR A 284 -15.40 -34.41 57.07
N LEU A 285 -15.56 -33.14 56.69
CA LEU A 285 -16.00 -32.80 55.35
C LEU A 285 -14.88 -32.98 54.33
N GLU A 286 -15.27 -33.27 53.09
CA GLU A 286 -14.38 -33.22 51.94
C GLU A 286 -13.90 -31.78 51.72
N ASP A 287 -12.60 -31.59 51.53
CA ASP A 287 -12.02 -30.32 51.12
C ASP A 287 -12.34 -30.04 49.65
N LEU A 288 -13.09 -28.98 49.40
CA LEU A 288 -13.53 -28.58 48.06
C LEU A 288 -12.68 -27.46 47.44
N SER A 289 -11.57 -27.06 48.08
CA SER A 289 -10.73 -25.94 47.61
C SER A 289 -10.28 -26.12 46.16
N ASN A 290 -9.89 -27.33 45.76
CA ASN A 290 -9.50 -27.62 44.37
C ASN A 290 -10.67 -27.51 43.40
N HIS A 291 -11.87 -27.96 43.78
CA HIS A 291 -13.07 -27.85 42.94
C HIS A 291 -13.47 -26.38 42.75
N ILE A 292 -13.38 -25.57 43.81
CA ILE A 292 -13.63 -24.13 43.79
C ILE A 292 -12.64 -23.42 42.85
N ASN A 293 -11.34 -23.72 42.97
CA ASN A 293 -10.32 -23.13 42.11
C ASN A 293 -10.50 -23.50 40.63
N SER A 294 -10.85 -24.76 40.35
CA SER A 294 -11.15 -25.22 38.98
C SER A 294 -12.36 -24.48 38.40
N PHE A 295 -13.43 -24.31 39.18
CA PHE A 295 -14.60 -23.55 38.74
C PHE A 295 -14.25 -22.09 38.45
N ASN A 296 -13.59 -21.40 39.39
CA ASN A 296 -13.21 -20.00 39.24
C ASN A 296 -12.31 -19.78 38.01
N SER A 297 -11.32 -20.65 37.82
CA SER A 297 -10.43 -20.58 36.66
C SER A 297 -11.19 -20.77 35.34
N ALA A 298 -12.09 -21.75 35.27
CA ALA A 298 -12.92 -21.97 34.08
C ALA A 298 -13.87 -20.79 33.82
N TYR A 299 -14.39 -20.16 34.88
CA TYR A 299 -15.25 -18.99 34.79
C TYR A 299 -14.48 -17.78 34.24
N GLU A 300 -13.28 -17.51 34.74
CA GLU A 300 -12.41 -16.42 34.26
C GLU A 300 -12.07 -16.58 32.77
N ILE A 301 -11.68 -17.79 32.35
CA ILE A 301 -11.38 -18.09 30.95
C ILE A 301 -12.60 -17.83 30.06
N LEU A 302 -13.78 -18.31 30.45
CA LEU A 302 -14.99 -18.09 29.66
C LEU A 302 -15.39 -16.61 29.63
N SER A 303 -15.31 -15.91 30.76
CA SER A 303 -15.60 -14.49 30.86
C SER A 303 -14.69 -13.66 29.95
N LEU A 304 -13.40 -14.02 29.87
CA LEU A 304 -12.46 -13.40 28.93
C LEU A 304 -12.88 -13.66 27.48
N ASN A 305 -13.22 -14.91 27.13
CA ASN A 305 -13.69 -15.24 25.78
C ASN A 305 -14.96 -14.47 25.37
N ILE A 306 -15.92 -14.30 26.29
CA ILE A 306 -17.12 -13.47 26.08
C ILE A 306 -16.72 -12.02 25.85
N THR A 307 -15.81 -11.50 26.67
CA THR A 307 -15.32 -10.11 26.56
C THR A 307 -14.64 -9.87 25.22
N GLU A 308 -13.73 -10.76 24.79
CA GLU A 308 -13.07 -10.67 23.50
C GLU A 308 -14.06 -10.77 22.33
N HIS A 309 -15.04 -11.67 22.42
CA HIS A 309 -16.09 -11.80 21.41
C HIS A 309 -16.88 -10.50 21.26
N ASN A 310 -17.30 -9.91 22.37
CA ASN A 310 -18.06 -8.66 22.36
C ASN A 310 -17.21 -7.48 21.85
N GLN A 311 -15.93 -7.41 22.22
CA GLN A 311 -15.01 -6.41 21.67
C GLN A 311 -14.85 -6.53 20.15
N ARG A 312 -14.83 -7.76 19.60
CA ARG A 312 -14.83 -8.00 18.15
C ARG A 312 -16.15 -7.58 17.51
N ALA A 313 -17.28 -7.82 18.19
CA ALA A 313 -18.60 -7.39 17.71
C ALA A 313 -18.68 -5.86 17.62
N ASP A 314 -18.25 -5.15 18.67
CA ASP A 314 -18.25 -3.68 18.75
C ASP A 314 -17.34 -3.04 17.69
N ASN A 315 -16.20 -3.66 17.42
CA ASN A 315 -15.18 -3.14 16.49
C ASN A 315 -15.13 -3.90 15.15
N TYR A 316 -16.22 -4.59 14.77
CA TYR A 316 -16.22 -5.56 13.68
C TYR A 316 -15.61 -5.02 12.39
N GLN A 317 -16.01 -3.82 11.97
CA GLN A 317 -15.52 -3.23 10.72
C GLN A 317 -14.02 -2.92 10.78
N ALA A 318 -13.52 -2.45 11.92
CA ALA A 318 -12.10 -2.15 12.10
C ALA A 318 -11.27 -3.44 12.12
N GLU A 319 -11.73 -4.47 12.83
CA GLU A 319 -11.07 -5.79 12.85
C GLU A 319 -11.10 -6.47 11.48
N TYR A 320 -12.19 -6.31 10.72
CA TYR A 320 -12.30 -6.82 9.35
C TYR A 320 -11.27 -6.17 8.42
N GLU A 321 -11.10 -4.85 8.49
CA GLU A 321 -10.07 -4.14 7.72
C GLU A 321 -8.65 -4.52 8.17
N LYS A 322 -8.40 -4.67 9.48
CA LYS A 322 -7.11 -5.18 9.98
C LYS A 322 -6.80 -6.57 9.43
N LEU A 323 -7.79 -7.46 9.40
CA LEU A 323 -7.60 -8.82 8.87
C LEU A 323 -7.31 -8.81 7.36
N LYS A 324 -7.91 -7.90 6.58
CA LYS A 324 -7.53 -7.68 5.17
C LYS A 324 -6.05 -7.31 5.03
N GLN A 325 -5.57 -6.37 5.84
CA GLN A 325 -4.16 -5.95 5.80
C GLN A 325 -3.23 -7.10 6.18
N ARG A 326 -3.57 -7.85 7.23
CA ARG A 326 -2.81 -9.04 7.65
C ARG A 326 -2.75 -10.11 6.57
N LEU A 327 -3.86 -10.35 5.85
CA LEU A 327 -3.87 -11.26 4.71
C LEU A 327 -2.90 -10.78 3.62
N ARG A 328 -2.89 -9.49 3.29
CA ARG A 328 -1.93 -8.92 2.32
C ARG A 328 -0.48 -9.06 2.79
N SER A 329 -0.21 -8.79 4.07
CA SER A 329 1.13 -9.00 4.66
C SER A 329 1.58 -10.46 4.57
N HIS A 330 0.64 -11.40 4.76
CA HIS A 330 0.93 -12.82 4.62
C HIS A 330 1.19 -13.22 3.17
N ILE A 331 0.38 -12.77 2.21
CA ILE A 331 0.61 -13.01 0.78
C ILE A 331 1.96 -12.42 0.33
N ARG A 332 2.32 -11.24 0.84
CA ARG A 332 3.62 -10.62 0.59
C ARG A 332 4.77 -11.48 1.14
N PHE A 333 4.62 -12.04 2.35
CA PHE A 333 5.58 -13.00 2.91
C PHE A 333 5.76 -14.22 2.01
N LEU A 334 4.66 -14.84 1.55
CA LEU A 334 4.70 -16.01 0.65
C LEU A 334 5.40 -15.73 -0.68
N SER A 335 5.44 -14.46 -1.10
CA SER A 335 6.00 -14.03 -2.39
C SER A 335 7.31 -13.25 -2.22
N MET A 336 7.89 -13.22 -1.02
CA MET A 336 8.96 -12.29 -0.65
C MET A 336 10.22 -12.43 -1.52
N ASP A 337 10.67 -13.65 -1.78
CA ASP A 337 11.85 -13.92 -2.62
C ASP A 337 11.65 -13.44 -4.07
N GLU A 338 10.46 -13.69 -4.62
CA GLU A 338 10.11 -13.26 -5.98
C GLU A 338 9.97 -11.74 -6.10
N ILE A 339 9.41 -11.09 -5.07
CA ILE A 339 9.32 -9.62 -4.98
C ILE A 339 10.72 -9.00 -4.89
N SER A 340 11.61 -9.57 -4.07
CA SER A 340 12.99 -9.08 -3.95
C SER A 340 13.74 -9.14 -5.29
N LYS A 341 13.67 -10.28 -5.99
CA LYS A 341 14.25 -10.45 -7.34
C LYS A 341 13.65 -9.51 -8.37
N HIS A 342 12.34 -9.27 -8.28
CA HIS A 342 11.63 -8.33 -9.13
C HIS A 342 12.14 -6.89 -8.91
N ASP A 343 12.23 -6.45 -7.66
CA ASP A 343 12.63 -5.09 -7.30
C ASP A 343 14.08 -4.81 -7.70
N GLU A 344 14.98 -5.78 -7.48
CA GLU A 344 16.38 -5.68 -7.92
C GLU A 344 16.48 -5.51 -9.45
N LYS A 345 15.72 -6.30 -10.22
CA LYS A 345 15.72 -6.21 -11.69
C LYS A 345 15.14 -4.88 -12.18
N LEU A 346 14.02 -4.43 -11.62
CA LEU A 346 13.44 -3.15 -11.99
C LEU A 346 14.34 -1.98 -11.64
N SER A 347 15.04 -2.05 -10.49
CA SER A 347 16.02 -1.02 -10.12
C SER A 347 17.16 -0.94 -11.14
N LYS A 348 17.72 -2.07 -11.58
CA LYS A 348 18.77 -2.10 -12.61
C LYS A 348 18.28 -1.55 -13.95
N ILE A 349 17.08 -1.93 -14.37
CA ILE A 349 16.49 -1.43 -15.62
C ILE A 349 16.25 0.08 -15.54
N LYS A 350 15.75 0.57 -14.40
CA LYS A 350 15.55 2.00 -14.19
C LYS A 350 16.87 2.78 -14.27
N LEU A 351 17.92 2.31 -13.61
CA LEU A 351 19.25 2.93 -13.70
C LEU A 351 19.74 2.99 -15.16
N ASN A 352 19.58 1.91 -15.93
CA ASN A 352 19.95 1.92 -17.34
C ASN A 352 19.13 2.94 -18.16
N ILE A 353 17.82 3.07 -17.90
CA ILE A 353 16.98 4.05 -18.58
C ILE A 353 17.41 5.48 -18.21
N ASP A 354 17.67 5.75 -16.94
CA ASP A 354 18.12 7.05 -16.44
C ASP A 354 19.49 7.43 -17.09
N GLU A 355 20.41 6.47 -17.22
CA GLU A 355 21.69 6.65 -17.93
C GLU A 355 21.49 6.97 -19.43
N LEU A 356 20.58 6.25 -20.10
CA LEU A 356 20.24 6.51 -21.51
C LEU A 356 19.54 7.86 -21.69
N GLU A 357 18.75 8.32 -20.73
CA GLU A 357 18.14 9.66 -20.70
C GLU A 357 19.19 10.76 -20.59
N GLU A 358 20.15 10.59 -19.70
CA GLU A 358 21.27 11.52 -19.57
C GLU A 358 22.12 11.57 -20.85
N GLN A 359 22.45 10.42 -21.43
CA GLN A 359 23.18 10.34 -22.70
C GLN A 359 22.40 11.02 -23.84
N GLU A 360 21.09 10.79 -23.95
CA GLU A 360 20.26 11.43 -24.97
C GLU A 360 20.27 12.95 -24.83
N ARG A 361 20.21 13.48 -23.59
CA ARG A 361 20.26 14.91 -23.33
C ARG A 361 21.58 15.52 -23.81
N GLN A 362 22.71 14.94 -23.41
CA GLN A 362 24.05 15.41 -23.80
C GLN A 362 24.24 15.39 -25.33
N ILE A 363 23.75 14.33 -25.99
CA ILE A 363 23.85 14.18 -27.44
C ILE A 363 22.95 15.19 -28.17
N LYS A 364 21.76 15.50 -27.64
CA LYS A 364 20.89 16.55 -28.18
C LYS A 364 21.49 17.94 -28.03
N GLU A 365 22.17 18.23 -26.93
CA GLU A 365 22.90 19.47 -26.73
C GLU A 365 24.06 19.61 -27.73
N ALA A 366 24.84 18.54 -27.93
CA ALA A 366 25.89 18.49 -28.95
C ALA A 366 25.32 18.72 -30.36
N LEU A 367 24.18 18.08 -30.69
CA LEU A 367 23.50 18.28 -31.97
C LEU A 367 23.06 19.73 -32.16
N LEU A 368 22.57 20.39 -31.11
CA LEU A 368 22.15 21.79 -31.17
C LEU A 368 23.35 22.73 -31.36
N SER A 369 24.47 22.46 -30.69
CA SER A 369 25.74 23.18 -30.90
C SER A 369 26.21 23.05 -32.35
N LEU A 370 26.17 21.83 -32.89
CA LEU A 370 26.58 21.54 -34.27
C LEU A 370 25.70 22.26 -35.30
N HIS A 371 24.38 22.29 -35.09
CA HIS A 371 23.47 23.06 -35.96
C HIS A 371 23.72 24.58 -35.88
N ASN A 372 24.09 25.10 -34.71
CA ASN A 372 24.46 26.51 -34.59
C ASN A 372 25.78 26.82 -35.32
N GLU A 373 26.78 25.94 -35.20
CA GLU A 373 28.05 26.07 -35.93
C GLU A 373 27.84 25.99 -37.45
N ILE A 374 27.01 25.06 -37.94
CA ILE A 374 26.60 25.02 -39.34
C ILE A 374 25.94 26.33 -39.76
N ARG A 375 25.02 26.89 -38.95
CA ARG A 375 24.34 28.16 -39.25
C ARG A 375 25.33 29.33 -39.30
N GLU A 376 26.30 29.37 -38.39
CA GLU A 376 27.36 30.38 -38.37
C GLU A 376 28.25 30.27 -39.62
N LEU A 377 28.71 29.07 -39.97
CA LEU A 377 29.50 28.85 -41.20
C LEU A 377 28.71 29.20 -42.45
N GLN A 378 27.42 28.85 -42.51
CA GLN A 378 26.51 29.25 -43.60
C GLN A 378 26.40 30.78 -43.71
N SER A 379 26.42 31.51 -42.60
CA SER A 379 26.40 32.98 -42.59
C SER A 379 27.72 33.63 -43.02
N GLN A 380 28.83 32.90 -42.95
CA GLN A 380 30.17 33.35 -43.38
C GLN A 380 30.41 33.16 -44.88
N ILE A 381 29.58 32.37 -45.57
CA ILE A 381 29.64 32.29 -47.03
C ILE A 381 29.28 33.67 -47.60
N VAL A 382 30.30 34.34 -48.17
CA VAL A 382 30.30 35.79 -48.44
C VAL A 382 29.15 36.20 -49.38
N ASN A 383 28.23 36.97 -48.79
CA ASN A 383 27.09 37.61 -49.43
C ASN A 383 27.52 38.58 -50.53
N CYS A 384 26.67 38.70 -51.55
CA CYS A 384 26.57 39.69 -52.64
C CYS A 384 27.02 41.16 -52.36
N SER A 385 27.29 41.52 -51.10
CA SER A 385 27.79 42.81 -50.62
C SER A 385 29.15 43.25 -51.16
N ASP A 386 30.11 42.34 -51.33
CA ASP A 386 31.44 42.69 -51.88
C ASP A 386 31.31 43.14 -53.34
N THR A 387 30.43 42.51 -54.10
CA THR A 387 30.13 42.90 -55.48
C THR A 387 29.43 44.26 -55.54
N VAL A 388 28.47 44.54 -54.64
CA VAL A 388 27.85 45.89 -54.56
C VAL A 388 28.90 46.95 -54.28
N LYS A 389 29.81 46.67 -53.34
CA LYS A 389 30.88 47.59 -53.01
C LYS A 389 31.79 47.85 -54.20
N LYS A 390 32.27 46.81 -54.90
CA LYS A 390 33.11 46.96 -56.09
C LYS A 390 32.45 47.75 -57.21
N ILE A 391 31.15 47.53 -57.47
CA ILE A 391 30.43 48.28 -58.50
C ILE A 391 30.30 49.76 -58.10
N ASN A 392 29.96 50.04 -56.83
CA ASN A 392 29.84 51.41 -56.34
C ASN A 392 31.18 52.14 -56.30
N ASP A 393 32.25 51.48 -55.85
CA ASP A 393 33.62 52.00 -55.88
C ASP A 393 34.04 52.32 -57.34
N GLY A 394 33.64 51.47 -58.30
CA GLY A 394 33.86 51.69 -59.74
C GLY A 394 33.09 52.89 -60.29
N LEU A 395 31.84 53.10 -59.88
CA LEU A 395 31.05 54.28 -60.24
C LEU A 395 31.69 55.57 -59.70
N GLU A 396 32.12 55.55 -58.43
CA GLU A 396 32.74 56.69 -57.76
C GLU A 396 34.08 57.06 -58.41
N ALA A 397 34.91 56.06 -58.72
CA ALA A 397 36.19 56.25 -59.42
C ALA A 397 36.03 56.89 -60.81
N LEU A 398 34.88 56.68 -61.47
CA LEU A 398 34.55 57.26 -62.77
C LEU A 398 33.82 58.61 -62.66
N GLY A 399 33.68 59.15 -61.44
CA GLY A 399 33.09 60.47 -61.19
C GLY A 399 31.56 60.50 -61.16
N ILE A 400 30.90 59.33 -61.10
CA ILE A 400 29.45 59.22 -61.08
C ILE A 400 28.97 59.09 -59.64
N SER A 401 28.27 60.12 -59.16
CA SER A 401 27.72 60.19 -57.80
C SER A 401 26.19 60.34 -57.75
N GLY A 402 25.53 60.39 -58.92
CA GLY A 402 24.10 60.62 -59.04
C GLY A 402 23.21 59.41 -58.74
N PHE A 403 23.80 58.21 -58.62
CA PHE A 403 23.12 56.96 -58.24
C PHE A 403 24.13 55.92 -57.74
N ARG A 404 23.64 54.87 -57.06
CA ARG A 404 24.42 53.70 -56.61
C ARG A 404 23.59 52.43 -56.68
N ILE A 405 24.23 51.27 -56.65
CA ILE A 405 23.56 49.98 -56.45
C ILE A 405 23.45 49.71 -54.95
N LYS A 406 22.30 49.15 -54.52
CA LYS A 406 22.08 48.73 -53.14
C LYS A 406 21.41 47.36 -53.10
N LEU A 407 21.70 46.60 -52.06
CA LEU A 407 21.07 45.30 -51.82
C LEU A 407 19.58 45.52 -51.50
N HIS A 408 18.69 44.80 -52.18
CA HIS A 408 17.25 44.82 -51.93
C HIS A 408 16.90 43.99 -50.68
N ASP A 409 17.32 42.72 -50.66
CA ASP A 409 17.03 41.76 -49.61
C ASP A 409 18.16 40.70 -49.51
N LEU A 410 18.51 40.28 -48.28
CA LEU A 410 19.49 39.24 -47.99
C LEU A 410 18.99 37.83 -48.35
N GLU A 411 17.67 37.62 -48.41
CA GLU A 411 17.10 36.31 -48.77
C GLU A 411 16.99 36.12 -50.29
N GLN A 412 16.79 37.20 -51.06
CA GLN A 412 16.58 37.13 -52.52
C GLN A 412 17.85 37.38 -53.35
N ASP A 413 18.97 37.72 -52.70
CA ASP A 413 20.25 38.02 -53.34
C ASP A 413 20.08 38.92 -54.58
N SER A 414 19.38 40.03 -54.44
CA SER A 414 19.11 40.94 -55.56
C SER A 414 19.45 42.39 -55.22
N TYR A 415 19.68 43.19 -56.26
CA TYR A 415 20.07 44.58 -56.12
C TYR A 415 19.08 45.52 -56.83
N TYR A 416 19.10 46.79 -56.45
CA TYR A 416 18.38 47.86 -57.13
C TYR A 416 19.22 49.14 -57.23
N LEU A 417 18.85 50.02 -58.16
CA LEU A 417 19.45 51.34 -58.31
C LEU A 417 18.79 52.36 -57.38
N GLU A 418 19.59 53.11 -56.62
CA GLU A 418 19.15 54.15 -55.68
C GLU A 418 19.73 55.51 -56.09
N ARG A 419 18.89 56.55 -56.21
CA ARG A 419 19.34 57.95 -56.36
C ARG A 419 19.86 58.45 -55.01
N THR A 420 20.96 59.21 -55.02
CA THR A 420 21.57 59.82 -53.83
C THR A 420 20.64 60.80 -53.09
N ASN A 421 19.60 61.31 -53.76
CA ASN A 421 18.67 62.32 -53.23
C ASN A 421 17.34 61.74 -52.70
N GLY A 422 17.14 60.42 -52.73
CA GLY A 422 16.00 59.75 -52.08
C GLY A 422 14.63 59.83 -52.79
N GLU A 423 14.52 60.41 -53.99
CA GLU A 423 13.26 60.44 -54.75
C GLU A 423 13.06 59.19 -55.64
N ASN A 424 11.82 58.67 -55.65
CA ASN A 424 11.23 57.64 -56.53
C ASN A 424 12.16 56.50 -56.99
N GLN A 425 12.17 55.41 -56.24
CA GLN A 425 13.01 54.22 -56.46
C GLN A 425 12.61 53.38 -57.68
N GLU A 426 11.34 53.41 -58.11
CA GLU A 426 10.83 52.46 -59.13
C GLU A 426 11.25 52.76 -60.58
N ARG A 427 11.96 53.87 -60.86
CA ARG A 427 12.28 54.28 -62.25
C ARG A 427 13.67 54.88 -62.44
N VAL A 428 14.62 54.58 -61.55
CA VAL A 428 15.97 55.18 -61.60
C VAL A 428 16.65 54.92 -62.94
N PHE A 429 16.59 53.69 -63.46
CA PHE A 429 17.22 53.31 -64.73
C PHE A 429 16.72 54.12 -65.94
N HIS A 430 15.42 54.39 -66.03
CA HIS A 430 14.84 55.15 -67.15
C HIS A 430 15.28 56.62 -67.16
N CYS A 431 15.73 57.14 -66.02
CA CYS A 431 16.18 58.52 -65.85
C CYS A 431 17.71 58.66 -65.99
N LEU A 432 18.43 57.58 -66.28
CA LEU A 432 19.87 57.60 -66.57
C LEU A 432 20.11 57.97 -68.03
N SER A 433 21.21 58.67 -68.29
CA SER A 433 21.70 58.87 -69.65
C SER A 433 22.09 57.53 -70.29
N GLU A 434 22.07 57.44 -71.63
CA GLU A 434 22.50 56.22 -72.32
C GLU A 434 23.93 55.80 -71.93
N GLY A 435 24.84 56.77 -71.72
CA GLY A 435 26.19 56.50 -71.22
C GLY A 435 26.22 55.91 -69.80
N GLU A 436 25.37 56.41 -68.89
CA GLU A 436 25.29 55.90 -67.51
C GLU A 436 24.69 54.49 -67.47
N LYS A 437 23.66 54.21 -68.29
CA LYS A 437 23.05 52.87 -68.41
C LYS A 437 24.08 51.84 -68.87
N THR A 438 24.82 52.17 -69.93
CA THR A 438 25.83 51.27 -70.49
C THR A 438 26.97 51.06 -69.50
N LEU A 439 27.39 52.10 -68.78
CA LEU A 439 28.47 51.97 -67.82
C LEU A 439 28.10 51.10 -66.61
N ILE A 440 26.92 51.31 -66.01
CA ILE A 440 26.50 50.47 -64.87
C ILE A 440 26.28 49.02 -65.28
N ALA A 441 25.74 48.79 -66.48
CA ALA A 441 25.65 47.45 -67.06
C ALA A 441 27.04 46.84 -67.28
N PHE A 442 28.02 47.64 -67.68
CA PHE A 442 29.39 47.17 -67.92
C PHE A 442 30.12 46.80 -66.63
N LEU A 443 30.01 47.63 -65.57
CA LEU A 443 30.54 47.30 -64.24
C LEU A 443 29.91 46.01 -63.69
N TYR A 444 28.58 45.89 -63.85
CA TYR A 444 27.86 44.67 -63.48
C TYR A 444 28.30 43.45 -64.32
N PHE A 445 28.59 43.65 -65.61
CA PHE A 445 29.13 42.60 -66.49
C PHE A 445 30.54 42.16 -66.06
N ILE A 446 31.42 43.10 -65.69
CA ILE A 446 32.76 42.79 -65.16
C ILE A 446 32.65 41.89 -63.93
N GLU A 447 31.80 42.26 -62.98
CA GLU A 447 31.59 41.42 -61.79
C GLU A 447 30.94 40.08 -62.16
N THR A 448 30.03 40.03 -63.14
CA THR A 448 29.46 38.77 -63.65
C THR A 448 30.53 37.86 -64.27
N CYS A 449 31.52 38.44 -64.94
CA CYS A 449 32.66 37.73 -65.48
C CYS A 449 33.57 37.17 -64.37
N GLN A 450 33.65 37.84 -63.23
CA GLN A 450 34.47 37.43 -62.08
C GLN A 450 33.72 36.51 -61.09
N GLY A 451 32.39 36.55 -61.07
CA GLY A 451 31.55 35.83 -60.11
C GLY A 451 30.67 34.71 -60.70
N ARG A 452 29.65 34.32 -59.93
CA ARG A 452 28.59 33.33 -60.25
C ARG A 452 27.20 33.98 -60.12
N ARG A 453 26.19 33.49 -60.86
CA ARG A 453 24.83 34.06 -60.88
C ARG A 453 23.87 33.43 -59.86
N SER A 454 24.21 32.29 -59.26
CA SER A 454 23.45 31.69 -58.15
C SER A 454 24.34 30.97 -57.13
N ARG A 455 23.80 30.72 -55.94
CA ARG A 455 24.48 29.99 -54.84
C ARG A 455 24.84 28.55 -55.22
N GLU A 456 24.04 27.91 -56.08
CA GLU A 456 24.24 26.52 -56.54
C GLU A 456 25.09 26.38 -57.82
N GLU A 457 25.36 27.47 -58.56
CA GLU A 457 26.06 27.38 -59.84
C GLU A 457 27.56 27.10 -59.64
N TYR A 458 28.02 25.85 -59.88
CA TYR A 458 29.45 25.52 -59.98
C TYR A 458 29.83 25.29 -61.44
N ASP A 459 30.32 26.32 -62.12
CA ASP A 459 30.76 26.24 -63.52
C ASP A 459 32.28 26.49 -63.62
N ALA A 460 33.04 25.42 -63.79
CA ALA A 460 34.50 25.42 -63.86
C ALA A 460 35.07 25.57 -65.30
N ARG A 461 34.23 25.90 -66.29
CA ARG A 461 34.66 26.04 -67.69
C ARG A 461 35.39 27.38 -67.91
N GLU A 462 36.43 27.38 -68.75
CA GLU A 462 37.11 28.61 -69.22
C GLU A 462 36.09 29.60 -69.83
N LYS A 463 36.22 30.89 -69.51
CA LYS A 463 35.29 31.95 -69.95
C LYS A 463 35.83 32.63 -71.22
N LEU A 464 35.04 32.67 -72.29
CA LEU A 464 35.27 33.55 -73.44
C LEU A 464 34.44 34.82 -73.24
N ILE A 465 35.11 35.96 -73.09
CA ILE A 465 34.45 37.25 -72.92
C ILE A 465 34.45 37.97 -74.26
N VAL A 466 33.26 38.32 -74.74
CA VAL A 466 33.04 39.10 -75.96
C VAL A 466 32.43 40.42 -75.56
N ILE A 467 33.02 41.53 -76.00
CA ILE A 467 32.51 42.88 -75.76
C ILE A 467 32.20 43.47 -77.13
N ASP A 468 30.92 43.66 -77.44
CA ASP A 468 30.44 44.16 -78.72
C ASP A 468 30.00 45.62 -78.59
N ASP A 469 30.78 46.51 -79.24
CA ASP A 469 30.62 47.97 -79.29
C ASP A 469 30.13 48.63 -77.97
N PRO A 470 30.97 48.63 -76.91
CA PRO A 470 30.51 48.96 -75.56
C PRO A 470 30.15 50.44 -75.36
N ILE A 471 30.46 51.34 -76.29
CA ILE A 471 30.20 52.79 -76.17
C ILE A 471 29.94 53.38 -77.56
N SER A 472 28.68 53.51 -77.97
CA SER A 472 28.32 53.95 -79.33
C SER A 472 27.98 55.45 -79.49
N SER A 473 28.10 56.29 -78.45
CA SER A 473 28.05 57.77 -78.59
C SER A 473 28.46 58.55 -77.32
N LEU A 474 29.76 58.86 -77.18
CA LEU A 474 30.20 59.97 -76.33
C LEU A 474 30.05 61.27 -77.11
N SER A 475 28.88 61.91 -77.03
CA SER A 475 28.78 63.31 -77.44
C SER A 475 29.39 64.18 -76.33
N GLN A 476 30.43 64.93 -76.69
CA GLN A 476 31.00 65.98 -75.84
C GLN A 476 29.93 67.03 -75.58
N ASN A 477 29.66 67.29 -74.30
CA ASN A 477 29.17 68.59 -73.83
C ASN A 477 30.04 69.04 -72.66
#